data_AF-A0A226D8A1-F1
#
_entry.id   AF-A0A226D8A1-F1
#
_cell.length_a   1.000
_cell.length_b   1.000
_cell.length_c   1.000
_cell.angle_alpha   90.00
_cell.angle_beta   90.00
_cell.angle_gamma   90.00
#
_symmetry.space_group_name_H-M   'P 1'
#
loop_
_entity.id
_entity.type
_entity.pdbx_description
1 polymer ?
#
loop_
_entity_poly.entity_id
_entity_poly.type
_entity_poly.pdbx_seq_one_letter_code
_entity_poly.pdbx_strand_id
1 'polypeptide(L)'
;MSKNYVEFDIIRHNCPEQWFVEKKYERFCIKLLKGVTTSLTAEAHLKRKSFTGTKITIEEYLDIRQFSGGTHASRWSPIFTKSVKVPKDIRDDSLFIKMRKMISDHVIFANDLYSVRKELLVGERFNAICIRSLNGEYGGDFAKCFKSVEDDANTICLDFQKYRPQLYMKYNCHPSLEDLKKYMDTCMAFMDGQLYWMLLCDRYRIDQFRCIVHIDESEVDKLEDIDIRYGSAFRY
;
A
#
# COMPACT_ATOMS: atom_id res chain seq x y z
N MET A 1 20.28 -14.82 -8.16
CA MET A 1 19.89 -13.66 -8.97
C MET A 1 19.84 -12.45 -8.04
N SER A 2 20.73 -11.48 -8.22
CA SER A 2 20.84 -10.31 -7.34
C SER A 2 19.67 -9.35 -7.54
N LYS A 3 18.94 -9.05 -6.46
CA LYS A 3 17.91 -7.99 -6.44
C LYS A 3 18.64 -6.63 -6.45
N ASN A 4 18.82 -6.04 -7.63
CA ASN A 4 19.31 -4.66 -7.76
C ASN A 4 18.15 -3.68 -7.48
N TYR A 5 17.86 -3.41 -6.21
CA TYR A 5 17.13 -2.20 -5.84
C TYR A 5 18.14 -1.07 -5.73
N VAL A 6 18.02 -0.10 -6.64
CA VAL A 6 19.00 0.97 -6.72
C VAL A 6 18.76 1.99 -5.61
N GLU A 7 19.61 1.92 -4.58
CA GLU A 7 19.77 2.96 -3.58
C GLU A 7 20.58 4.10 -4.22
N PHE A 8 19.95 5.28 -4.35
CA PHE A 8 20.64 6.47 -4.83
C PHE A 8 20.59 7.54 -3.74
N ASP A 9 21.77 7.80 -3.16
CA ASP A 9 22.04 8.93 -2.30
C ASP A 9 21.94 10.25 -3.07
N ILE A 10 21.25 11.23 -2.50
CA ILE A 10 21.30 12.61 -2.98
C ILE A 10 21.48 13.54 -1.77
N ILE A 11 22.71 14.02 -1.58
CA ILE A 11 23.02 15.23 -0.79
C ILE A 11 23.99 16.12 -1.59
N ARG A 12 23.84 17.44 -1.38
CA ARG A 12 24.68 18.63 -1.68
C ARG A 12 24.17 19.48 -2.86
N HIS A 13 24.22 20.81 -2.85
CA HIS A 13 24.22 21.92 -1.86
C HIS A 13 24.07 23.22 -2.69
N ASN A 14 23.53 24.29 -2.10
CA ASN A 14 23.57 25.71 -2.51
C ASN A 14 22.82 26.17 -3.80
N CYS A 15 21.53 26.54 -3.66
CA CYS A 15 20.82 27.51 -4.51
C CYS A 15 19.44 27.88 -3.88
N PRO A 16 18.82 29.04 -4.22
CA PRO A 16 17.85 29.76 -3.37
C PRO A 16 16.51 29.03 -3.13
N GLU A 17 15.98 29.25 -1.92
CA GLU A 17 15.19 28.29 -1.13
C GLU A 17 13.75 27.98 -1.56
N GLN A 18 13.13 28.69 -2.50
CA GLN A 18 11.73 28.41 -2.90
C GLN A 18 11.61 27.56 -4.18
N TRP A 19 12.39 27.87 -5.21
CA TRP A 19 12.34 27.15 -6.49
C TRP A 19 12.95 25.73 -6.46
N PHE A 20 13.93 25.49 -5.59
CA PHE A 20 14.57 24.18 -5.48
C PHE A 20 13.75 23.16 -4.71
N VAL A 21 12.87 23.63 -3.83
CA VAL A 21 11.96 22.80 -3.05
C VAL A 21 10.94 22.17 -3.99
N GLU A 22 10.37 22.94 -4.91
CA GLU A 22 9.47 22.45 -5.97
C GLU A 22 10.14 21.42 -6.89
N LYS A 23 11.34 21.70 -7.42
CA LYS A 23 12.04 20.74 -8.31
C LYS A 23 12.48 19.46 -7.59
N LYS A 24 12.82 19.52 -6.30
CA LYS A 24 13.13 18.32 -5.50
C LYS A 24 11.88 17.48 -5.25
N TYR A 25 10.75 18.11 -4.95
CA TYR A 25 9.47 17.42 -4.81
C TYR A 25 9.00 16.80 -6.13
N GLU A 26 9.13 17.53 -7.24
CA GLU A 26 8.80 17.02 -8.58
C GLU A 26 9.60 15.76 -8.91
N ARG A 27 10.93 15.80 -8.76
CA ARG A 27 11.79 14.63 -9.00
C ARG A 27 11.46 13.46 -8.07
N PHE A 28 11.12 13.75 -6.82
CA PHE A 28 10.73 12.73 -5.86
C PHE A 28 9.37 12.09 -6.22
N CYS A 29 8.37 12.89 -6.59
CA CYS A 29 7.07 12.41 -7.09
C CYS A 29 7.23 11.58 -8.37
N ILE A 30 8.04 12.04 -9.33
CA ILE A 30 8.37 11.28 -10.54
C ILE A 30 9.01 9.93 -10.17
N LYS A 31 9.94 9.92 -9.20
CA LYS A 31 10.57 8.67 -8.73
C LYS A 31 9.54 7.71 -8.11
N LEU A 32 8.62 8.23 -7.30
CA LEU A 32 7.54 7.43 -6.71
C LEU A 32 6.62 6.86 -7.79
N LEU A 33 6.17 7.69 -8.73
CA LEU A 33 5.31 7.27 -9.85
C LEU A 33 5.99 6.23 -10.74
N LYS A 34 7.27 6.42 -11.08
CA LYS A 34 8.06 5.41 -11.83
C LYS A 34 8.15 4.08 -11.09
N GLY A 35 8.29 4.12 -9.75
CA GLY A 35 8.26 2.93 -8.91
C GLY A 35 6.94 2.17 -9.04
N VAL A 36 5.81 2.89 -8.93
CA VAL A 36 4.46 2.33 -9.10
C VAL A 36 4.30 1.73 -10.50
N THR A 37 4.58 2.48 -11.57
CA THR A 37 4.35 2.01 -12.95
C THR A 37 5.25 0.82 -13.31
N THR A 38 6.51 0.82 -12.86
CA THR A 38 7.42 -0.32 -13.06
C THR A 38 6.95 -1.57 -12.31
N SER A 39 6.42 -1.39 -11.09
CA SER A 39 5.92 -2.49 -10.27
C SER A 39 4.66 -3.14 -10.85
N LEU A 40 3.84 -2.41 -11.62
CA LEU A 40 2.68 -3.00 -12.30
C LEU A 40 3.10 -4.03 -13.35
N THR A 41 4.20 -3.80 -14.06
CA THR A 41 4.78 -4.81 -14.97
C THR A 41 5.23 -6.04 -14.18
N ALA A 42 5.89 -5.85 -13.04
CA ALA A 42 6.35 -6.96 -12.21
C ALA A 42 5.18 -7.75 -11.59
N GLU A 43 4.12 -7.07 -11.15
CA GLU A 43 2.85 -7.68 -10.72
C GLU A 43 2.24 -8.51 -11.83
N ALA A 44 2.16 -7.99 -13.07
CA ALA A 44 1.63 -8.75 -14.21
C ALA A 44 2.43 -10.03 -14.47
N HIS A 45 3.76 -10.01 -14.29
CA HIS A 45 4.59 -11.21 -14.40
C HIS A 45 4.32 -12.22 -13.28
N LEU A 46 4.20 -11.77 -12.02
CA LEU A 46 3.83 -12.67 -10.93
C LEU A 46 2.43 -13.26 -11.14
N LYS A 47 1.44 -12.45 -11.54
CA LYS A 47 0.10 -12.91 -11.90
C LYS A 47 0.17 -14.03 -12.94
N ARG A 48 0.91 -13.85 -14.02
CA ARG A 48 1.12 -14.88 -15.05
C ARG A 48 1.72 -16.17 -14.48
N LYS A 49 2.73 -16.07 -13.59
CA LYS A 49 3.30 -17.25 -12.91
C LYS A 49 2.27 -18.02 -12.08
N SER A 50 1.33 -17.31 -11.43
CA SER A 50 0.26 -17.97 -10.66
C SER A 50 -0.64 -18.85 -11.55
N PHE A 51 -0.88 -18.44 -12.80
CA PHE A 51 -1.68 -19.21 -13.75
C PHE A 51 -0.98 -20.46 -14.26
N THR A 52 0.36 -20.52 -14.19
CA THR A 52 1.15 -21.69 -14.59
C THR A 52 1.42 -22.65 -13.43
N GLY A 53 0.72 -22.50 -12.30
CA GLY A 53 0.88 -23.35 -11.11
C GLY A 53 2.17 -23.09 -10.33
N THR A 54 2.91 -22.01 -10.63
CA THR A 54 4.09 -21.63 -9.86
C THR A 54 3.64 -20.96 -8.57
N LYS A 55 4.10 -21.47 -7.42
CA LYS A 55 3.81 -20.90 -6.11
C LYS A 55 4.46 -19.52 -5.96
N ILE A 56 3.70 -18.56 -5.44
CA ILE A 56 4.16 -17.21 -5.12
C ILE A 56 4.27 -17.12 -3.61
N THR A 57 5.43 -16.75 -3.09
CA THR A 57 5.58 -16.54 -1.65
C THR A 57 4.87 -15.25 -1.21
N ILE A 58 4.44 -15.18 0.05
CA ILE A 58 3.83 -13.96 0.60
C ILE A 58 4.85 -12.81 0.59
N GLU A 59 6.14 -13.12 0.81
CA GLU A 59 7.22 -12.15 0.74
C GLU A 59 7.37 -11.55 -0.67
N GLU A 60 7.38 -12.38 -1.72
CA GLU A 60 7.41 -11.90 -3.10
C GLU A 60 6.18 -11.06 -3.45
N TYR A 61 5.00 -11.49 -2.98
CA TYR A 61 3.77 -10.75 -3.15
C TYR A 61 3.87 -9.36 -2.51
N LEU A 62 4.20 -9.27 -1.21
CA LEU A 62 4.32 -8.01 -0.47
C LEU A 62 5.40 -7.09 -1.04
N ASP A 63 6.54 -7.66 -1.46
CA ASP A 63 7.65 -6.92 -2.05
C ASP A 63 7.20 -6.10 -3.25
N ILE A 64 6.32 -6.65 -4.10
CA ILE A 64 5.76 -5.97 -5.27
C ILE A 64 4.54 -5.13 -4.87
N ARG A 65 3.63 -5.70 -4.07
CA ARG A 65 2.33 -5.12 -3.76
C ARG A 65 2.42 -3.78 -3.04
N GLN A 66 3.47 -3.56 -2.24
CA GLN A 66 3.70 -2.26 -1.63
C GLN A 66 3.90 -1.14 -2.65
N PHE A 67 4.45 -1.43 -3.84
CA PHE A 67 4.62 -0.45 -4.90
C PHE A 67 3.39 -0.40 -5.80
N SER A 68 2.87 -1.54 -6.23
CA SER A 68 1.77 -1.59 -7.19
C SER A 68 0.44 -1.14 -6.59
N GLY A 69 0.22 -1.40 -5.30
CA GLY A 69 -0.90 -0.88 -4.52
C GLY A 69 -0.70 0.56 -4.04
N GLY A 70 0.44 1.19 -4.33
CA GLY A 70 0.72 2.59 -3.99
C GLY A 70 0.96 2.88 -2.50
N THR A 71 1.00 1.87 -1.62
CA THR A 71 1.22 2.07 -0.18
C THR A 71 2.62 2.61 0.11
N HIS A 72 3.62 2.19 -0.66
CA HIS A 72 4.99 2.70 -0.62
C HIS A 72 5.07 4.20 -0.90
N ALA A 73 4.27 4.72 -1.83
CA ALA A 73 4.19 6.15 -2.09
C ALA A 73 3.43 6.87 -0.97
N SER A 74 2.31 6.28 -0.54
CA SER A 74 1.41 6.88 0.47
C SER A 74 2.06 7.08 1.83
N ARG A 75 2.99 6.21 2.25
CA ARG A 75 3.76 6.40 3.50
C ARG A 75 4.71 7.61 3.49
N TRP A 76 4.92 8.26 2.34
CA TRP A 76 5.65 9.53 2.27
C TRP A 76 4.74 10.76 2.38
N SER A 77 3.42 10.59 2.40
CA SER A 77 2.47 11.68 2.59
C SER A 77 2.75 12.60 3.79
N PRO A 78 3.26 12.13 4.96
CA PRO A 78 3.51 13.04 6.08
C PRO A 78 4.53 14.15 5.75
N ILE A 79 5.49 13.87 4.87
CA ILE A 79 6.49 14.86 4.42
C ILE A 79 5.81 16.01 3.68
N PHE A 80 4.79 15.70 2.89
CA PHE A 80 4.08 16.67 2.06
C PHE A 80 2.97 17.39 2.84
N THR A 81 2.23 16.68 3.69
CA THR A 81 1.01 17.21 4.34
C THR A 81 1.28 17.89 5.68
N LYS A 82 2.37 17.54 6.36
CA LYS A 82 2.71 18.06 7.70
C LYS A 82 4.08 18.74 7.76
N SER A 83 4.73 18.91 6.61
CA SER A 83 6.10 19.46 6.49
C SER A 83 7.11 18.75 7.40
N VAL A 84 6.88 17.47 7.69
CA VAL A 84 7.72 16.67 8.59
C VAL A 84 9.06 16.36 7.94
N LYS A 85 10.17 16.56 8.67
CA LYS A 85 11.53 16.28 8.20
C LYS A 85 12.18 15.19 9.03
N VAL A 86 12.11 13.95 8.53
CA VAL A 86 12.86 12.83 9.13
C VAL A 86 14.28 12.78 8.52
N PRO A 87 15.34 13.03 9.30
CA PRO A 87 16.71 13.07 8.81
C PRO A 87 17.21 11.68 8.37
N LYS A 88 18.31 11.64 7.60
CA LYS A 88 18.80 10.42 6.95
C LYS A 88 19.20 9.33 7.96
N ASP A 89 19.86 9.70 9.04
CA ASP A 89 20.26 8.80 10.13
C ASP A 89 19.07 8.08 10.80
N ILE A 90 17.90 8.74 10.90
CA ILE A 90 16.66 8.10 11.34
C ILE A 90 16.03 7.29 10.21
N ARG A 91 16.03 7.80 8.96
CA ARG A 91 15.41 7.10 7.82
C ARG A 91 16.09 5.77 7.46
N ASP A 92 17.39 5.70 7.68
CA ASP A 92 18.24 4.55 7.39
C ASP A 92 18.32 3.59 8.59
N ASP A 93 17.71 3.94 9.71
CA ASP A 93 17.61 3.08 10.88
C ASP A 93 16.78 1.83 10.57
N SER A 94 17.27 0.66 10.99
CA SER A 94 16.62 -0.62 10.70
C SER A 94 15.24 -0.75 11.34
N LEU A 95 15.03 -0.18 12.54
CA LEU A 95 13.72 -0.20 13.19
C LEU A 95 12.75 0.75 12.50
N PHE A 96 13.20 1.94 12.09
CA PHE A 96 12.40 2.86 11.28
C PHE A 96 12.01 2.26 9.92
N ILE A 97 12.95 1.61 9.22
CA ILE A 97 12.68 0.88 7.96
C ILE A 97 11.65 -0.24 8.20
N LYS A 98 11.83 -1.04 9.25
CA LYS A 98 10.90 -2.13 9.62
C LYS A 98 9.49 -1.60 9.86
N MET A 99 9.37 -0.54 10.67
CA MET A 99 8.07 0.08 10.97
C MET A 99 7.40 0.67 9.71
N ARG A 100 8.17 1.28 8.80
CA ARG A 100 7.64 1.74 7.50
C ARG A 100 7.15 0.62 6.61
N LYS A 101 7.78 -0.56 6.67
CA LYS A 101 7.32 -1.74 5.95
C LYS A 101 6.03 -2.29 6.57
N MET A 102 5.95 -2.37 7.89
CA MET A 102 4.74 -2.77 8.63
C MET A 102 3.51 -1.96 8.23
N ILE A 103 3.63 -0.63 8.11
CA ILE A 103 2.51 0.22 7.67
C ILE A 103 2.00 -0.18 6.28
N SER A 104 2.91 -0.41 5.34
CA SER A 104 2.57 -0.86 3.98
C SER A 104 1.90 -2.24 4.00
N ASP A 105 2.49 -3.20 4.70
CA ASP A 105 2.01 -4.58 4.76
C ASP A 105 0.63 -4.66 5.42
N HIS A 106 0.40 -3.92 6.49
CA HIS A 106 -0.92 -3.83 7.13
C HIS A 106 -1.98 -3.29 6.17
N VAL A 107 -1.71 -2.18 5.47
CA VAL A 107 -2.69 -1.60 4.53
C VAL A 107 -2.97 -2.56 3.37
N ILE A 108 -1.96 -3.32 2.92
CA ILE A 108 -2.15 -4.36 1.91
C ILE A 108 -3.03 -5.48 2.44
N PHE A 109 -2.75 -6.05 3.61
CA PHE A 109 -3.56 -7.13 4.17
C PHE A 109 -4.98 -6.70 4.51
N ALA A 110 -5.14 -5.51 5.07
CA ALA A 110 -6.46 -4.89 5.25
C ALA A 110 -7.19 -4.81 3.90
N ASN A 111 -6.52 -4.30 2.85
CA ASN A 111 -7.12 -4.25 1.52
C ASN A 111 -7.58 -5.63 1.06
N ASP A 112 -6.69 -6.62 1.16
CA ASP A 112 -6.93 -7.98 0.71
C ASP A 112 -8.11 -8.62 1.46
N LEU A 113 -8.24 -8.40 2.77
CA LEU A 113 -9.37 -8.91 3.58
C LEU A 113 -10.71 -8.35 3.11
N TYR A 114 -10.78 -7.04 2.84
CA TYR A 114 -12.01 -6.38 2.41
C TYR A 114 -12.27 -6.54 0.90
N SER A 115 -11.23 -6.71 0.08
CA SER A 115 -11.33 -6.82 -1.38
C SER A 115 -11.49 -8.24 -1.89
N VAL A 116 -11.19 -9.26 -1.08
CA VAL A 116 -11.13 -10.64 -1.57
C VAL A 116 -12.42 -11.08 -2.26
N ARG A 117 -13.58 -10.68 -1.74
CA ARG A 117 -14.88 -11.04 -2.32
C ARG A 117 -15.03 -10.50 -3.73
N LYS A 118 -14.82 -9.20 -3.94
CA LYS A 118 -14.96 -8.57 -5.27
C LYS A 118 -13.88 -9.05 -6.24
N GLU A 119 -12.69 -9.38 -5.73
CA GLU A 119 -11.59 -9.88 -6.54
C GLU A 119 -11.87 -11.30 -7.05
N LEU A 120 -12.37 -12.18 -6.19
CA LEU A 120 -12.83 -13.51 -6.59
C LEU A 120 -13.93 -13.45 -7.66
N LEU A 121 -14.88 -12.52 -7.52
CA LEU A 121 -15.97 -12.33 -8.49
C LEU A 121 -15.47 -12.00 -9.91
N VAL A 122 -14.30 -11.38 -10.05
CA VAL A 122 -13.69 -11.05 -11.35
C VAL A 122 -12.54 -11.98 -11.73
N GLY A 123 -12.31 -13.04 -10.96
CA GLY A 123 -11.21 -13.97 -11.18
C GLY A 123 -9.83 -13.39 -10.87
N GLU A 124 -9.74 -12.28 -10.13
CA GLU A 124 -8.48 -11.74 -9.63
C GLU A 124 -7.97 -12.61 -8.47
N ARG A 125 -6.70 -13.04 -8.57
CA ARG A 125 -6.07 -14.00 -7.64
C ARG A 125 -4.87 -13.39 -6.91
N PHE A 126 -4.44 -12.18 -7.29
CA PHE A 126 -3.32 -11.48 -6.67
C PHE A 126 -3.74 -10.77 -5.38
N ASN A 127 -4.04 -11.60 -4.39
CA ASN A 127 -4.52 -11.28 -3.06
C ASN A 127 -3.89 -12.28 -2.09
N ALA A 128 -3.45 -11.86 -0.90
CA ALA A 128 -2.77 -12.74 0.04
C ALA A 128 -3.56 -14.01 0.39
N ILE A 129 -4.88 -13.91 0.55
CA ILE A 129 -5.75 -15.03 0.91
C ILE A 129 -5.79 -16.05 -0.24
N CYS A 130 -5.98 -15.56 -1.47
CA CYS A 130 -5.97 -16.38 -2.68
C CYS A 130 -4.61 -17.05 -2.87
N ILE A 131 -3.51 -16.33 -2.66
CA ILE A 131 -2.14 -16.85 -2.79
C ILE A 131 -1.91 -18.00 -1.81
N ARG A 132 -2.24 -17.81 -0.52
CA ARG A 132 -2.12 -18.88 0.50
C ARG A 132 -2.92 -20.12 0.14
N SER A 133 -4.18 -19.92 -0.26
CA SER A 133 -5.06 -21.03 -0.65
C SER A 133 -4.52 -21.79 -1.87
N LEU A 134 -4.09 -21.07 -2.92
CA LEU A 134 -3.52 -21.67 -4.14
C LEU A 134 -2.18 -22.37 -3.90
N ASN A 135 -1.40 -21.92 -2.92
CA ASN A 135 -0.17 -22.57 -2.50
C ASN A 135 -0.41 -23.87 -1.71
N GLY A 136 -1.66 -24.14 -1.31
CA GLY A 136 -2.04 -25.29 -0.50
C GLY A 136 -1.80 -25.10 0.99
N GLU A 137 -1.61 -23.87 1.46
CA GLU A 137 -1.52 -23.60 2.90
C GLU A 137 -2.83 -24.02 3.58
N TYR A 138 -2.72 -24.63 4.76
CA TYR A 138 -3.87 -25.17 5.49
C TYR A 138 -4.73 -26.16 4.67
N GLY A 139 -4.14 -26.84 3.68
CA GLY A 139 -4.86 -27.74 2.77
C GLY A 139 -5.71 -27.01 1.72
N GLY A 140 -5.43 -25.73 1.46
CA GLY A 140 -6.21 -24.89 0.55
C GLY A 140 -7.50 -24.34 1.18
N ASP A 141 -7.74 -24.60 2.47
CA ASP A 141 -8.90 -24.13 3.21
C ASP A 141 -8.94 -22.59 3.23
N PHE A 142 -9.89 -22.05 2.47
CA PHE A 142 -10.00 -20.61 2.24
C PHE A 142 -10.30 -19.84 3.52
N ALA A 143 -11.10 -20.40 4.43
CA ALA A 143 -11.45 -19.74 5.69
C ALA A 143 -10.24 -19.65 6.62
N LYS A 144 -9.41 -20.70 6.67
CA LYS A 144 -8.13 -20.66 7.42
C LYS A 144 -7.13 -19.72 6.79
N CYS A 145 -7.06 -19.66 5.46
CA CYS A 145 -6.23 -18.68 4.76
C CYS A 145 -6.68 -17.26 5.06
N PHE A 146 -7.99 -16.98 5.04
CA PHE A 146 -8.55 -15.69 5.42
C PHE A 146 -8.14 -15.32 6.85
N LYS A 147 -8.37 -16.23 7.80
CA LYS A 147 -8.01 -16.03 9.21
C LYS A 147 -6.52 -15.77 9.40
N SER A 148 -5.65 -16.46 8.67
CA SER A 148 -4.21 -16.24 8.75
C SER A 148 -3.78 -14.84 8.29
N VAL A 149 -4.44 -14.26 7.28
CA VAL A 149 -4.15 -12.88 6.82
C VAL A 149 -4.68 -11.86 7.81
N GLU A 150 -5.84 -12.12 8.43
CA GLU A 150 -6.35 -11.33 9.56
C GLU A 150 -5.36 -11.34 10.74
N ASP A 151 -4.84 -12.51 11.10
CA ASP A 151 -3.89 -12.67 12.20
C ASP A 151 -2.55 -11.96 11.91
N ASP A 152 -2.07 -11.97 10.67
CA ASP A 152 -0.89 -11.19 10.27
C ASP A 152 -1.12 -9.68 10.36
N ALA A 153 -2.26 -9.19 9.87
CA ALA A 153 -2.62 -7.78 9.97
C ALA A 153 -2.68 -7.33 11.45
N ASN A 154 -3.30 -8.15 12.31
CA ASN A 154 -3.37 -7.90 13.75
C ASN A 154 -2.00 -7.93 14.41
N THR A 155 -1.15 -8.90 14.05
CA THR A 155 0.22 -9.01 14.56
C THR A 155 1.03 -7.77 14.21
N ILE A 156 0.89 -7.24 12.99
CA ILE A 156 1.54 -5.99 12.60
C ILE A 156 1.11 -4.83 13.50
N CYS A 157 -0.18 -4.70 13.82
CA CYS A 157 -0.66 -3.64 14.73
C CYS A 157 -0.03 -3.75 16.12
N LEU A 158 0.01 -4.96 16.70
CA LEU A 158 0.61 -5.22 18.01
C LEU A 158 2.11 -4.92 18.01
N ASP A 159 2.82 -5.39 16.98
CA ASP A 159 4.25 -5.14 16.83
C ASP A 159 4.55 -3.66 16.62
N PHE A 160 3.75 -2.95 15.83
CA PHE A 160 3.92 -1.51 15.63
C PHE A 160 3.77 -0.75 16.93
N GLN A 161 2.74 -1.07 17.73
CA GLN A 161 2.52 -0.48 19.06
C GLN A 161 3.67 -0.79 20.02
N LYS A 162 4.24 -2.00 19.95
CA LYS A 162 5.39 -2.43 20.76
C LYS A 162 6.69 -1.71 20.35
N TYR A 163 6.94 -1.52 19.07
CA TYR A 163 8.19 -0.95 18.54
C TYR A 163 8.25 0.57 18.58
N ARG A 164 7.09 1.25 18.49
CA ARG A 164 7.03 2.71 18.46
C ARG A 164 7.70 3.38 19.69
N PRO A 165 7.41 2.96 20.95
CA PRO A 165 8.10 3.52 22.12
C PRO A 165 9.61 3.26 22.11
N GLN A 166 10.04 2.11 21.60
CA GLN A 166 11.47 1.75 21.52
C GLN A 166 12.21 2.68 20.55
N LEU A 167 11.59 2.97 19.40
CA LEU A 167 12.14 3.90 18.42
C LEU A 167 12.23 5.32 19.00
N TYR A 168 11.21 5.78 19.73
CA TYR A 168 11.25 7.08 20.40
C TYR A 168 12.31 7.15 21.50
N MET A 169 12.45 6.09 22.28
CA MET A 169 13.48 6.03 23.33
C MET A 169 14.89 6.08 22.73
N LYS A 170 15.12 5.41 21.60
CA LYS A 170 16.39 5.45 20.87
C LYS A 170 16.79 6.87 20.42
N TYR A 171 15.81 7.69 20.06
CA TYR A 171 16.00 9.05 19.56
C TYR A 171 15.54 10.13 20.56
N ASN A 172 15.48 9.81 21.85
CA ASN A 172 14.92 10.70 22.88
C ASN A 172 15.63 12.07 22.99
N CYS A 173 16.94 12.10 22.71
CA CYS A 173 17.76 13.31 22.70
C CYS A 173 17.97 13.89 21.29
N HIS A 174 17.35 13.29 20.25
CA HIS A 174 17.55 13.73 18.87
C HIS A 174 16.69 14.97 18.57
N PRO A 175 17.23 16.04 17.96
CA PRO A 175 16.48 17.29 17.70
C PRO A 175 15.23 17.10 16.82
N SER A 176 15.22 16.05 15.98
CA SER A 176 14.08 15.69 15.12
C SER A 176 13.09 14.69 15.76
N LEU A 177 13.11 14.47 17.08
CA LEU A 177 12.20 13.53 17.75
C LEU A 177 10.72 13.88 17.50
N GLU A 178 10.36 15.16 17.58
CA GLU A 178 8.96 15.58 17.38
C GLU A 178 8.49 15.36 15.95
N ASP A 179 9.38 15.53 14.97
CA ASP A 179 9.08 15.22 13.56
C ASP A 179 8.96 13.72 13.33
N LEU A 180 9.80 12.90 13.99
CA LEU A 180 9.65 11.45 14.00
C LEU A 180 8.31 11.00 14.61
N LYS A 181 7.89 11.59 15.72
CA LYS A 181 6.58 11.31 16.34
C LYS A 181 5.43 11.64 15.38
N LYS A 182 5.41 12.86 14.84
CA LYS A 182 4.42 13.30 13.84
C LYS A 182 4.36 12.37 12.62
N TYR A 183 5.53 11.93 12.12
CA TYR A 183 5.59 10.97 11.02
C TYR A 183 4.86 9.67 11.38
N MET A 184 5.21 9.07 12.51
CA MET A 184 4.64 7.80 12.96
C MET A 184 3.14 7.90 13.24
N ASP A 185 2.70 8.99 13.88
CA ASP A 185 1.28 9.21 14.16
C ASP A 185 0.47 9.42 12.88
N THR A 186 1.03 10.10 11.88
CA THR A 186 0.39 10.25 10.57
C THR A 186 0.29 8.90 9.85
N CYS A 187 1.31 8.04 9.97
CA CYS A 187 1.25 6.69 9.41
C CYS A 187 0.23 5.79 10.12
N MET A 188 0.06 5.91 11.43
CA MET A 188 -1.02 5.23 12.15
C MET A 188 -2.39 5.72 11.69
N ALA A 189 -2.58 7.04 11.59
CA ALA A 189 -3.82 7.62 11.07
C ALA A 189 -4.11 7.15 9.63
N PHE A 190 -3.07 6.90 8.83
CA PHE A 190 -3.23 6.29 7.50
C PHE A 190 -3.71 4.83 7.58
N MET A 191 -3.17 4.02 8.49
CA MET A 191 -3.65 2.63 8.70
C MET A 191 -5.13 2.62 9.12
N ASP A 192 -5.51 3.46 10.09
CA ASP A 192 -6.89 3.56 10.58
C ASP A 192 -7.84 4.11 9.52
N GLY A 193 -7.41 5.17 8.82
CA GLY A 193 -8.20 5.80 7.76
C GLY A 193 -8.44 4.85 6.59
N GLN A 194 -7.48 3.97 6.28
CA GLN A 194 -7.66 2.94 5.26
C GLN A 194 -8.72 1.90 5.66
N LEU A 195 -8.68 1.41 6.90
CA LEU A 195 -9.71 0.49 7.41
C LEU A 195 -11.10 1.13 7.37
N TYR A 196 -11.20 2.37 7.85
CA TYR A 196 -12.46 3.12 7.84
C TYR A 196 -12.98 3.33 6.41
N TRP A 197 -12.11 3.69 5.48
CA TRP A 197 -12.46 3.84 4.08
C TRP A 197 -12.96 2.52 3.46
N MET A 198 -12.33 1.39 3.77
CA MET A 198 -12.77 0.09 3.25
C MET A 198 -14.16 -0.31 3.76
N LEU A 199 -14.49 0.04 5.01
CA LEU A 199 -15.82 -0.21 5.59
C LEU A 199 -16.92 0.61 4.91
N LEU A 200 -16.61 1.84 4.50
CA LEU A 200 -17.59 2.78 3.97
C LEU A 200 -17.69 2.79 2.45
N CYS A 201 -16.59 2.52 1.76
CA CYS A 201 -16.53 2.70 0.32
C CYS A 201 -17.26 1.58 -0.43
N ASP A 202 -18.17 1.98 -1.33
CA ASP A 202 -18.93 1.05 -2.19
C ASP A 202 -18.04 0.12 -3.01
N ARG A 203 -16.79 0.52 -3.27
CA ARG A 203 -15.75 -0.32 -3.90
C ARG A 203 -15.65 -1.69 -3.25
N TYR A 204 -15.84 -1.82 -1.93
CA TYR A 204 -15.71 -3.07 -1.18
C TYR A 204 -17.06 -3.73 -0.84
N ARG A 205 -18.17 -3.02 -1.03
CA ARG A 205 -19.53 -3.49 -0.69
C ARG A 205 -20.20 -4.26 -1.83
N ILE A 206 -19.40 -4.73 -2.79
CA ILE A 206 -19.89 -5.42 -3.98
C ILE A 206 -20.23 -6.87 -3.61
N ASP A 207 -21.52 -7.21 -3.70
CA ASP A 207 -22.05 -8.54 -3.46
C ASP A 207 -22.24 -9.36 -4.74
N GLN A 208 -22.27 -8.69 -5.90
CA GLN A 208 -22.43 -9.26 -7.24
C GLN A 208 -21.53 -8.55 -8.24
N PHE A 209 -20.93 -9.28 -9.19
CA PHE A 209 -20.20 -8.65 -10.28
C PHE A 209 -21.18 -7.89 -11.18
N ARG A 210 -21.07 -6.56 -11.20
CA ARG A 210 -21.74 -5.71 -12.18
C ARG A 210 -20.66 -5.16 -13.09
N CYS A 211 -20.73 -5.50 -14.37
CA CYS A 211 -19.83 -4.95 -15.37
C CYS A 211 -20.12 -3.45 -15.50
N ILE A 212 -19.32 -2.61 -14.85
CA ILE A 212 -19.37 -1.16 -15.07
C ILE A 212 -18.52 -0.91 -16.31
N VAL A 213 -19.16 -0.87 -17.48
CA VAL A 213 -18.51 -0.45 -18.71
C VAL A 213 -18.36 1.07 -18.63
N HIS A 214 -17.13 1.59 -18.76
CA HIS A 214 -16.92 3.01 -19.02
C HIS A 214 -17.46 3.28 -20.42
N ILE A 215 -18.72 3.69 -20.47
CA ILE A 215 -19.44 4.06 -21.67
C ILE A 215 -19.26 5.57 -21.84
N ASP A 216 -19.05 6.03 -23.07
CA ASP A 216 -19.08 7.46 -23.40
C ASP A 216 -20.40 8.04 -22.88
N GLU A 217 -20.40 9.21 -22.24
CA GLU A 217 -21.64 9.80 -21.69
C GLU A 217 -22.75 9.92 -22.74
N SER A 218 -22.39 10.06 -24.03
CA SER A 218 -23.33 10.08 -25.16
C SER A 218 -23.98 8.73 -25.51
N GLU A 219 -23.48 7.64 -24.94
CA GLU A 219 -23.98 6.27 -25.11
C GLU A 219 -24.75 5.77 -23.89
N VAL A 220 -24.70 6.48 -22.76
CA VAL A 220 -25.41 6.15 -21.51
C VAL A 220 -26.92 6.18 -21.69
N ASP A 221 -27.46 7.16 -22.43
CA ASP A 221 -28.89 7.31 -22.69
C ASP A 221 -29.48 6.16 -23.56
N LYS A 222 -28.62 5.31 -24.14
CA LYS A 222 -29.03 4.21 -25.02
C LYS A 222 -29.11 2.86 -24.30
N LEU A 223 -28.80 2.81 -23.02
CA LEU A 223 -28.69 1.57 -22.24
C LEU A 223 -29.77 1.55 -21.16
N GLU A 224 -31.00 1.19 -21.55
CA GLU A 224 -32.17 1.18 -20.68
C GLU A 224 -32.09 0.12 -19.54
N ASP A 225 -31.18 -0.86 -19.66
CA ASP A 225 -31.11 -2.03 -18.77
C ASP A 225 -29.81 -2.15 -17.95
N ILE A 226 -28.93 -1.14 -17.96
CA ILE A 226 -27.64 -1.19 -17.24
C ILE A 226 -27.63 -0.21 -16.05
N ASP A 227 -27.47 -0.73 -14.83
CA ASP A 227 -27.29 0.08 -13.61
C ASP A 227 -25.91 0.72 -13.60
N ILE A 228 -25.80 1.95 -14.13
CA ILE A 228 -24.58 2.75 -14.16
C ILE A 228 -24.45 3.53 -12.83
N ARG A 229 -23.56 3.06 -11.96
CA ARG A 229 -23.22 3.76 -10.71
C ARG A 229 -21.91 4.51 -10.85
N TYR A 230 -21.98 5.82 -10.72
CA TYR A 230 -20.81 6.69 -10.70
C TYR A 230 -20.05 6.51 -9.39
N GLY A 231 -18.93 5.80 -9.45
CA GLY A 231 -17.99 5.70 -8.33
C GLY A 231 -17.17 6.97 -8.17
N SER A 232 -17.78 8.08 -7.71
CA SER A 232 -17.02 9.21 -7.20
C SER A 232 -17.21 9.31 -5.68
N ALA A 233 -16.10 9.25 -4.94
CA ALA A 233 -16.05 9.50 -3.49
C ALA A 233 -16.33 10.97 -3.11
N PHE A 234 -16.77 11.79 -4.08
CA PHE A 234 -17.19 13.16 -3.91
C PHE A 234 -18.41 13.37 -4.81
N ARG A 235 -19.60 13.17 -4.25
CA ARG A 235 -20.80 13.92 -4.63
C ARG A 235 -21.22 14.66 -3.37
N TYR A 236 -20.86 15.94 -3.29
CA TYR A 236 -21.54 16.89 -2.42
C TYR A 236 -22.82 17.33 -3.11
#